data_AF-A0A928R2S6-F1
#
_entry.id   AF-A0A928R2S6-F1
#
_cell.length_a   1.000
_cell.length_b   1.000
_cell.length_c   1.000
_cell.angle_alpha   90.00
_cell.angle_beta   90.00
_cell.angle_gamma   90.00
#
_symmetry.space_group_name_H-M   'P 1'
#
loop_
_entity.id
_entity.type
_entity.pdbx_description
1 polymer ?
#
loop_
_entity_poly.entity_id
_entity_poly.type
_entity_poly.pdbx_seq_one_letter_code
_entity_poly.pdbx_strand_id
1 'polypeptide(L)' 'MEEWTRKEKNPEEKKKDLFLRQKRTLDLFLERGAISRKQYEKSLGDLVEKMGMQSLMEEK' A
#
# COMPACT_ATOMS: atom_id res chain seq x y z
N MET A 1 15.19 -29.94 14.45
CA MET A 1 14.88 -28.74 15.26
C MET A 1 14.72 -27.62 14.26
N GLU A 2 13.49 -27.38 13.81
CA GLU A 2 13.22 -26.41 12.74
C GLU A 2 13.45 -25.01 13.30
N GLU A 3 14.61 -24.44 13.01
CA GLU A 3 14.86 -23.01 13.17
C GLU A 3 13.89 -22.29 12.23
N TRP A 4 12.75 -21.92 12.78
CA TRP A 4 11.86 -20.91 12.24
C TRP A 4 12.68 -19.63 12.09
N THR A 5 13.34 -19.47 10.95
CA THR A 5 13.88 -18.21 10.48
C THR A 5 12.67 -17.32 10.22
N ARG A 6 12.13 -16.77 11.30
CA ARG A 6 11.31 -15.57 11.32
C ARG A 6 12.24 -14.49 10.78
N LYS A 7 12.39 -14.46 9.45
CA LYS A 7 13.09 -13.42 8.72
C LYS A 7 12.29 -12.18 9.08
N GLU A 8 12.77 -11.45 10.08
CA GLU A 8 12.14 -10.23 10.53
C GLU A 8 12.26 -9.27 9.36
N LYS A 9 11.25 -9.27 8.48
CA LYS A 9 11.18 -8.33 7.36
C LYS A 9 11.44 -6.95 7.94
N ASN A 10 12.39 -6.24 7.33
CA ASN A 10 12.81 -4.93 7.80
C ASN A 10 11.56 -4.04 7.94
N PRO A 11 11.49 -3.08 8.87
CA PRO A 11 10.29 -2.26 9.07
C PRO A 11 9.80 -1.60 7.78
N GLU A 12 10.74 -1.23 6.91
CA GLU A 12 10.48 -0.68 5.58
C GLU A 12 9.81 -1.68 4.63
N GLU A 13 10.27 -2.93 4.60
CA GLU A 13 9.65 -3.99 3.79
C GLU A 13 8.23 -4.29 4.27
N LYS A 14 8.01 -4.29 5.59
CA LYS A 14 6.67 -4.44 6.18
C LYS A 14 5.76 -3.28 5.79
N LYS A 15 6.26 -2.04 5.82
CA LYS A 15 5.51 -0.87 5.36
C LYS A 15 5.16 -0.95 3.87
N LYS A 16 6.10 -1.39 3.02
CA LYS A 16 5.85 -1.59 1.58
C LYS A 16 4.79 -2.67 1.33
N ASP A 17 4.89 -3.81 2.01
CA ASP A 17 3.91 -4.91 1.93
C ASP A 17 2.52 -4.43 2.36
N LEU A 18 2.44 -3.67 3.47
CA LEU A 18 1.20 -3.08 3.95
C LEU A 18 0.60 -2.08 2.95
N PHE A 19 1.43 -1.21 2.36
CA PHE A 19 1.02 -0.26 1.34
C PHE A 19 0.41 -0.96 0.12
N LEU A 20 1.08 -1.99 -0.40
CA LEU A 20 0.60 -2.77 -1.55
C LEU A 20 -0.75 -3.45 -1.25
N ARG A 21 -0.92 -4.00 -0.04
CA ARG A 21 -2.21 -4.58 0.38
C ARG A 21 -3.33 -3.53 0.42
N GLN A 22 -3.06 -2.36 0.99
CA GLN A 22 -4.05 -1.29 1.08
C GLN A 22 -4.40 -0.72 -0.29
N LYS A 23 -3.41 -0.54 -1.17
CA LYS A 23 -3.63 -0.16 -2.56
C LYS A 23 -4.54 -1.17 -3.26
N ARG A 24 -4.27 -2.47 -3.12
CA ARG A 24 -5.10 -3.52 -3.72
C ARG A 24 -6.56 -3.48 -3.23
N THR A 25 -6.78 -3.14 -1.96
CA THR A 25 -8.14 -2.94 -1.43
C THR A 25 -8.83 -1.74 -2.10
N LEU A 26 -8.12 -0.62 -2.29
CA LEU A 26 -8.65 0.53 -3.03
C LEU A 26 -8.97 0.19 -4.49
N ASP A 27 -8.10 -0.57 -5.15
CA ASP A 27 -8.32 -1.06 -6.52
C ASP A 27 -9.61 -1.90 -6.59
N LEU A 28 -9.83 -2.81 -5.62
CA LEU A 28 -11.05 -3.62 -5.54
C LEU A 28 -12.32 -2.79 -5.29
N PHE A 29 -12.22 -1.74 -4.46
CA PHE A 29 -13.36 -0.84 -4.25
C PHE A 29 -13.71 -0.06 -5.52
N LEU A 30 -12.71 0.33 -6.30
CA LEU A 30 -12.92 0.99 -7.59
C LEU A 30 -13.54 0.00 -8.60
N GLU A 31 -13.00 -1.21 -8.70
CA GLU A 31 -13.50 -2.27 -9.60
C GLU A 31 -14.96 -2.63 -9.30
N ARG A 32 -15.33 -2.71 -8.02
CA ARG A 32 -16.70 -2.98 -7.57
C ARG A 32 -17.63 -1.76 -7.68
N GLY A 33 -17.13 -0.59 -8.06
CA GLY A 33 -17.89 0.66 -8.10
C GLY A 33 -18.30 1.18 -6.72
N ALA A 34 -17.66 0.71 -5.64
CA ALA A 34 -17.90 1.18 -4.28
C ALA A 34 -17.32 2.58 -4.03
N ILE A 35 -16.31 2.97 -4.79
CA ILE A 35 -15.75 4.32 -4.82
C ILE A 35 -15.61 4.81 -6.27
N SER A 36 -15.77 6.11 -6.48
CA SER A 36 -15.50 6.75 -7.78
C SER A 36 -14.00 6.89 -8.04
N ARG A 37 -13.58 7.07 -9.30
CA ARG A 37 -12.17 7.36 -9.65
C ARG A 37 -11.58 8.52 -8.86
N LYS A 38 -12.35 9.60 -8.68
CA LYS A 38 -11.93 10.78 -7.90
C LYS A 38 -11.71 10.45 -6.42
N GLN A 39 -12.56 9.60 -5.84
CA GLN A 39 -12.38 9.13 -4.46
C GLN A 39 -11.20 8.17 -4.34
N TYR A 40 -10.96 7.32 -5.34
CA TYR A 40 -9.80 6.46 -5.41
C TYR A 40 -8.50 7.28 -5.46
N GLU A 41 -8.41 8.28 -6.35
CA GLU A 41 -7.23 9.14 -6.48
C GLU A 41 -6.93 9.90 -5.17
N LYS A 42 -7.96 10.48 -4.54
CA LYS A 42 -7.81 11.13 -3.24
C LYS A 42 -7.32 10.16 -2.17
N SER A 43 -7.96 9.00 -2.04
CA SER A 43 -7.61 8.01 -1.02
C SER A 43 -6.21 7.44 -1.23
N LEU A 44 -5.79 7.27 -2.48
CA LEU A 44 -4.45 6.81 -2.83
C LEU A 44 -3.39 7.87 -2.48
N GLY A 45 -3.66 9.15 -2.77
CA GLY A 45 -2.79 10.25 -2.36
C GLY A 45 -2.63 10.33 -0.83
N ASP A 46 -3.75 10.29 -0.09
CA ASP A 46 -3.76 10.29 1.37
C ASP A 46 -3.01 9.07 1.94
N LEU A 47 -3.14 7.90 1.29
CA LEU A 47 -2.46 6.67 1.68
C LEU A 47 -0.93 6.79 1.51
N VAL A 48 -0.48 7.36 0.38
CA VAL A 48 0.95 7.56 0.11
C VAL A 48 1.57 8.55 1.07
N GLU A 49 0.88 9.67 1.34
CA GLU A 49 1.35 10.70 2.28
C GLU A 49 1.49 10.13 3.70
N LYS A 50 0.43 9.45 4.21
CA LYS A 50 0.43 8.89 5.57
C LYS A 50 1.47 7.78 5.77
N MET A 51 1.75 7.02 4.72
CA MET A 51 2.73 5.93 4.79
C MET A 51 4.16 6.41 4.52
N GLY A 52 4.35 7.69 4.17
CA GLY A 52 5.65 8.25 3.78
C GLY A 52 6.23 7.58 2.53
N MET A 53 5.36 7.14 1.61
CA MET A 53 5.71 6.39 0.39
C MET A 53 5.84 7.31 -0.84
N GLN A 54 6.02 8.62 -0.62
CA GLN A 54 6.09 9.64 -1.67
C GLN A 54 7.20 9.32 -2.69
N SER A 55 8.32 8.74 -2.22
CA SER A 55 9.43 8.30 -3.05
C SER A 55 9.06 7.22 -4.08
N LEU A 56 7.96 6.48 -3.91
CA LEU A 56 7.47 5.50 -4.89
C LEU A 56 6.60 6.13 -6.00
N MET A 57 6.23 7.40 -5.87
CA MET A 57 5.47 8.15 -6.88
C MET A 57 6.33 9.17 -7.65
N GLU A 58 7.55 9.46 -7.18
CA GLU A 58 8.48 10.41 -7.82
C GLU A 58 9.38 9.78 -8.91
N GLU A 59 9.33 8.47 -9.15
CA GLU A 59 9.96 7.88 -10.33
C GLU A 59 9.13 8.22 -11.59
N LYS A 60 9.41 9.38 -12.18
CA LYS A 60 8.93 9.83 -13.49
C LYS A 60 10.06 9.90 -14.51
#